data_AF-A0A8J6NLG2-F1
#
_entry.id   AF-A0A8J6NLG2-F1
#
_cell.length_a   1.000
_cell.length_b   1.000
_cell.length_c   1.000
_cell.angle_alpha   90.00
_cell.angle_beta   90.00
_cell.angle_gamma   90.00
#
_symmetry.space_group_name_H-M   'P 1'
#
loop_
_entity.id
_entity.type
_entity.pdbx_description
1 polymer ?
#
loop_
_entity_poly.entity_id
_entity_poly.type
_entity_poly.pdbx_seq_one_letter_code
_entity_poly.pdbx_strand_id
1 'polypeptide(L)'
;MKGSPGKMMAAAERYRAACHAVSDDKAPLEEGGWNLHQLTSHTRDVEIYVYGARMRRTVEEENPEFQDFDAEAWMAENYDPNEPFADLLDNFMSSVQKAVDWLDALPSGSWDRESRHEMAKGSVFTLRDWVERDIAHIEEHLETIEKANN
;
A
#
# COMPACT_ATOMS: atom_id res chain seq x y z
N MET A 1 -12.72 14.92 8.52
CA MET A 1 -11.55 14.02 8.53
C MET A 1 -11.75 12.69 9.27
N LYS A 2 -12.95 12.31 9.71
CA LYS A 2 -13.17 11.04 10.44
C LYS A 2 -13.33 9.79 9.52
N GLY A 3 -12.65 9.74 8.37
CA GLY A 3 -13.00 8.76 7.32
C GLY A 3 -11.84 8.01 6.66
N SER A 4 -10.69 8.64 6.45
CA SER A 4 -9.62 8.01 5.65
C SER A 4 -8.97 6.80 6.32
N PRO A 5 -8.64 6.79 7.63
CA PRO A 5 -8.12 5.59 8.29
C PRO A 5 -9.09 4.40 8.23
N GLY A 6 -10.39 4.64 8.45
CA GLY A 6 -11.42 3.60 8.32
C GLY A 6 -11.57 3.05 6.89
N LYS A 7 -11.39 3.89 5.86
CA LYS A 7 -11.38 3.43 4.45
C LYS A 7 -10.17 2.55 4.14
N MET A 8 -8.99 2.90 4.67
CA MET A 8 -7.78 2.11 4.50
C MET A 8 -7.93 0.71 5.08
N MET A 9 -8.45 0.60 6.30
CA MET A 9 -8.77 -0.71 6.90
C MET A 9 -9.78 -1.49 6.05
N ALA A 10 -10.87 -0.85 5.63
CA ALA A 10 -11.91 -1.51 4.84
C ALA A 10 -11.38 -2.01 3.48
N ALA A 11 -10.49 -1.27 2.82
CA ALA A 11 -9.84 -1.70 1.59
C ALA A 11 -8.96 -2.93 1.83
N ALA A 12 -8.15 -2.95 2.89
CA ALA A 12 -7.31 -4.09 3.25
C ALA A 12 -8.11 -5.34 3.64
N GLU A 13 -9.22 -5.19 4.36
CA GLU A 13 -10.13 -6.31 4.67
C GLU A 13 -10.75 -6.93 3.42
N ARG A 14 -11.18 -6.09 2.46
CA ARG A 14 -11.68 -6.56 1.17
C ARG A 14 -10.60 -7.26 0.37
N TYR A 15 -9.39 -6.69 0.32
CA TYR A 15 -8.22 -7.29 -0.30
C TYR A 15 -7.96 -8.70 0.24
N ARG A 16 -7.88 -8.84 1.57
CA ARG A 16 -7.70 -10.14 2.23
C ARG A 16 -8.80 -11.14 1.85
N ALA A 17 -10.05 -10.70 1.84
CA ALA A 17 -11.18 -11.55 1.46
C ALA A 17 -11.07 -12.02 0.00
N ALA A 18 -10.67 -11.14 -0.92
CA ALA A 18 -10.46 -11.47 -2.32
C ALA A 18 -9.30 -12.47 -2.51
N CYS A 19 -8.17 -12.31 -1.78
CA CYS A 19 -7.07 -13.28 -1.79
C CYS A 19 -7.55 -14.70 -1.44
N HIS A 20 -8.39 -14.84 -0.40
CA HIS A 20 -8.92 -16.14 0.01
C HIS A 20 -9.91 -16.76 -0.98
N ALA A 21 -10.45 -15.97 -1.92
CA ALA A 21 -11.35 -16.45 -2.96
C ALA A 21 -10.62 -17.01 -4.20
N VAL A 22 -9.31 -16.76 -4.34
CA VAL A 22 -8.51 -17.26 -5.47
C VAL A 22 -8.25 -18.75 -5.32
N SER A 23 -8.50 -19.50 -6.40
CA SER A 23 -8.38 -20.96 -6.42
C SER A 23 -7.04 -21.48 -6.95
N ASP A 24 -6.37 -20.73 -7.82
CA ASP A 24 -5.00 -21.00 -8.29
C ASP A 24 -4.13 -19.77 -8.03
N ASP A 25 -3.36 -19.80 -6.94
CA ASP A 25 -2.51 -18.70 -6.49
C ASP A 25 -1.17 -18.62 -7.24
N LYS A 26 -0.89 -19.58 -8.15
CA LYS A 26 0.36 -19.67 -8.92
C LYS A 26 0.20 -19.17 -10.34
N ALA A 27 -1.01 -19.23 -10.90
CA ALA A 27 -1.32 -18.62 -12.18
C ALA A 27 -1.20 -17.08 -12.11
N PRO A 28 -0.71 -16.43 -13.19
CA PRO A 28 -0.83 -14.98 -13.34
C PRO A 28 -2.29 -14.53 -13.23
N LEU A 29 -2.54 -13.44 -12.51
CA LEU A 29 -3.88 -12.87 -12.35
C LEU A 29 -4.39 -12.17 -13.62
N GLU A 30 -3.46 -11.76 -14.49
CA GLU A 30 -3.72 -11.20 -15.81
C GLU A 30 -2.63 -11.62 -16.80
N GLU A 31 -2.88 -11.43 -18.10
CA GLU A 31 -1.93 -11.84 -19.15
C GLU A 31 -0.58 -11.12 -19.00
N GLY A 32 0.47 -11.88 -18.67
CA GLY A 32 1.81 -11.35 -18.43
C GLY A 32 2.01 -10.65 -17.08
N GLY A 33 0.97 -10.63 -16.23
CA GLY A 33 1.03 -10.03 -14.90
C GLY A 33 1.61 -10.96 -13.83
N TRP A 34 1.58 -10.48 -12.60
CA TRP A 34 2.00 -11.23 -11.42
C TRP A 34 0.95 -12.25 -10.97
N ASN A 35 1.41 -13.32 -10.33
CA ASN A 35 0.50 -14.21 -9.60
C ASN A 35 0.08 -13.59 -8.26
N LEU A 36 -0.86 -14.23 -7.56
CA LEU A 36 -1.40 -13.70 -6.30
C LEU A 36 -0.33 -13.45 -5.24
N HIS A 37 0.63 -14.36 -5.11
CA HIS A 37 1.70 -14.24 -4.11
C HIS A 37 2.60 -13.04 -4.39
N GLN A 38 3.04 -12.88 -5.64
CA GLN A 38 3.82 -11.73 -6.10
C GLN A 38 3.06 -10.41 -5.92
N LEU A 39 1.79 -10.35 -6.33
CA LEU A 39 0.96 -9.16 -6.19
C LEU A 39 0.78 -8.78 -4.72
N THR A 40 0.53 -9.76 -3.85
CA THR A 40 0.38 -9.53 -2.41
C THR A 40 1.70 -9.07 -1.78
N SER A 41 2.85 -9.63 -2.19
CA SER A 41 4.17 -9.18 -1.76
C SER A 41 4.41 -7.73 -2.16
N HIS A 42 4.08 -7.37 -3.39
CA HIS A 42 4.16 -6.00 -3.87
C HIS A 42 3.25 -5.05 -3.08
N THR A 43 1.98 -5.41 -2.88
CA THR A 43 1.03 -4.59 -2.13
C THR A 43 1.49 -4.35 -0.70
N ARG A 44 1.98 -5.39 -0.01
CA ARG A 44 2.57 -5.26 1.33
C ARG A 44 3.77 -4.31 1.32
N ASP A 45 4.71 -4.50 0.42
CA ASP A 45 5.97 -3.76 0.43
C ASP A 45 5.76 -2.29 0.09
N VAL A 46 4.84 -1.97 -0.81
CA VAL A 46 4.46 -0.58 -1.12
C VAL A 46 3.77 0.09 0.08
N GLU A 47 2.85 -0.60 0.75
CA GLU A 47 2.22 -0.08 1.97
C GLU A 47 3.27 0.20 3.05
N ILE A 48 4.24 -0.70 3.28
CA ILE A 48 5.24 -0.54 4.35
C ILE A 48 6.30 0.51 3.99
N TYR A 49 6.98 0.28 2.87
CA TYR A 49 8.25 0.93 2.54
C TYR A 49 8.07 2.17 1.65
N VAL A 50 6.92 2.32 1.00
CA VAL A 50 6.64 3.47 0.14
C VAL A 50 5.65 4.39 0.81
N TYR A 51 4.37 4.06 0.85
CA TYR A 51 3.36 4.97 1.39
C TYR A 51 3.45 5.10 2.90
N GLY A 52 3.61 4.01 3.64
CA GLY A 52 3.83 4.01 5.08
C GLY A 52 5.05 4.81 5.51
N ALA A 53 6.17 4.67 4.80
CA ALA A 53 7.36 5.46 5.05
C ALA A 53 7.12 6.95 4.73
N ARG A 54 6.53 7.27 3.57
CA ARG A 54 6.23 8.65 3.16
C ARG A 54 5.29 9.34 4.14
N MET A 55 4.22 8.67 4.58
CA MET A 55 3.28 9.17 5.59
C MET A 55 4.01 9.59 6.88
N ARG A 56 4.83 8.70 7.45
CA ARG A 56 5.59 8.98 8.68
C ARG A 56 6.57 10.13 8.48
N ARG A 57 7.36 10.09 7.41
CA ARG A 57 8.35 11.13 7.10
C ARG A 57 7.72 12.49 6.84
N THR A 58 6.57 12.58 6.17
CA THR A 58 5.83 13.85 6.01
C THR A 58 5.43 14.45 7.37
N VAL A 59 5.11 13.61 8.35
CA VAL A 59 4.77 14.08 9.71
C VAL A 59 6.01 14.46 10.52
N GLU A 60 7.11 13.72 10.38
CA GLU A 60 8.28 13.84 11.24
C GLU A 60 9.35 14.81 10.72
N GLU A 61 9.45 14.97 9.40
CA GLU A 61 10.48 15.77 8.73
C GLU A 61 9.93 17.09 8.22
N GLU A 62 10.80 18.10 8.13
CA GLU A 62 10.45 19.40 7.57
C GLU A 62 10.48 19.35 6.03
N ASN A 63 9.30 19.30 5.42
CA ASN A 63 9.09 19.30 3.97
C ASN A 63 10.04 18.34 3.21
N PRO A 64 9.99 17.02 3.49
CA PRO A 64 10.87 16.04 2.86
C PRO A 64 10.57 15.89 1.37
N GLU A 65 11.55 15.42 0.61
CA GLU A 65 11.39 15.06 -0.79
C GLU A 65 11.48 13.55 -0.97
N PHE A 66 10.54 13.00 -1.73
CA PHE A 66 10.46 11.57 -2.02
C PHE A 66 10.78 11.29 -3.49
N GLN A 67 11.50 10.19 -3.71
CA GLN A 67 11.84 9.66 -5.02
C GLN A 67 10.74 8.72 -5.50
N ASP A 68 10.66 8.51 -6.81
CA ASP A 68 9.82 7.50 -7.43
C ASP A 68 10.24 6.09 -7.01
N PHE A 69 9.32 5.14 -7.18
CA PHE A 69 9.53 3.75 -6.78
C PHE A 69 9.40 2.82 -7.97
N ASP A 70 10.48 2.13 -8.31
CA ASP A 70 10.50 1.10 -9.36
C ASP A 70 10.06 -0.24 -8.76
N ALA A 71 8.78 -0.57 -8.97
CA ALA A 71 8.17 -1.78 -8.45
C ALA A 71 8.78 -3.07 -9.04
N GLU A 72 9.16 -3.06 -10.32
CA GLU A 72 9.74 -4.22 -11.01
C GLU A 72 11.16 -4.47 -10.50
N ALA A 73 11.97 -3.43 -10.37
CA ALA A 73 13.31 -3.55 -9.79
C ALA A 73 13.25 -4.01 -8.33
N TRP A 74 12.32 -3.46 -7.53
CA TRP A 74 12.12 -3.90 -6.15
C TRP A 74 11.74 -5.38 -6.06
N MET A 75 10.77 -5.82 -6.86
CA MET A 75 10.34 -7.22 -6.89
C MET A 75 11.46 -8.14 -7.37
N ALA A 76 12.27 -7.73 -8.35
CA ALA A 76 13.41 -8.52 -8.82
C ALA A 76 14.47 -8.74 -7.73
N GLU A 77 14.63 -7.79 -6.81
CA GLU A 77 15.67 -7.82 -5.77
C GLU A 77 15.18 -8.40 -4.43
N ASN A 78 13.91 -8.20 -4.06
CA ASN A 78 13.41 -8.42 -2.70
C ASN A 78 12.35 -9.51 -2.57
N TYR A 79 11.79 -10.01 -3.69
CA TYR A 79 10.75 -11.03 -3.65
C TYR A 79 11.30 -12.39 -3.17
N ASP A 80 10.69 -12.94 -2.12
CA ASP A 80 10.96 -14.30 -1.65
C ASP A 80 9.80 -15.26 -2.04
N PRO A 81 10.00 -16.14 -3.04
CA PRO A 81 8.96 -17.11 -3.42
C PRO A 81 8.70 -18.18 -2.36
N ASN A 82 9.53 -18.30 -1.32
CA ASN A 82 9.36 -19.27 -0.24
C ASN A 82 8.65 -18.68 0.98
N GLU A 83 8.36 -17.38 1.01
CA GLU A 83 7.60 -16.78 2.10
C GLU A 83 6.20 -17.41 2.15
N PRO A 84 5.75 -17.93 3.31
CA PRO A 84 4.40 -18.46 3.42
C PRO A 84 3.36 -17.38 3.14
N PHE A 85 2.41 -17.68 2.24
CA PHE A 85 1.37 -16.72 1.85
C PHE A 85 0.55 -16.19 3.04
N ALA A 86 0.31 -17.03 4.04
CA ALA A 86 -0.39 -16.62 5.26
C ALA A 86 0.38 -15.55 6.04
N ASP A 87 1.70 -15.71 6.18
CA ASP A 87 2.57 -14.75 6.87
C ASP A 87 2.65 -13.43 6.11
N LEU A 88 2.77 -13.51 4.77
CA LEU A 88 2.73 -12.37 3.87
C LEU A 88 1.44 -11.55 4.06
N LEU A 89 0.28 -12.21 4.05
CA LEU A 89 -1.02 -11.56 4.19
C LEU A 89 -1.26 -11.01 5.61
N ASP A 90 -0.84 -11.73 6.65
CA ASP A 90 -0.92 -11.25 8.02
C ASP A 90 0.02 -10.06 8.28
N ASN A 91 1.20 -10.03 7.65
CA ASN A 91 2.13 -8.90 7.70
C ASN A 91 1.54 -7.65 7.05
N PHE A 92 0.89 -7.80 5.88
CA PHE A 92 0.16 -6.70 5.23
C PHE A 92 -0.94 -6.14 6.14
N MET A 93 -1.83 -6.99 6.65
CA MET A 93 -2.93 -6.57 7.54
C MET A 93 -2.40 -5.91 8.83
N SER A 94 -1.35 -6.46 9.42
CA SER A 94 -0.69 -5.91 10.61
C SER A 94 -0.11 -4.52 10.35
N SER A 95 0.47 -4.30 9.17
CA SER A 95 1.02 -3.00 8.81
C SER A 95 -0.08 -1.95 8.60
N VAL A 96 -1.13 -2.28 7.85
CA VAL A 96 -2.29 -1.40 7.66
C VAL A 96 -2.92 -1.04 9.00
N GLN A 97 -3.12 -1.99 9.91
CA GLN A 97 -3.65 -1.71 11.25
C GLN A 97 -2.77 -0.71 12.01
N LYS A 98 -1.45 -0.90 12.00
CA LYS A 98 -0.51 0.02 12.65
C LYS A 98 -0.54 1.41 12.01
N ALA A 99 -0.69 1.50 10.69
CA ALA A 99 -0.82 2.77 9.98
C ALA A 99 -2.11 3.48 10.40
N VAL A 100 -3.24 2.78 10.45
CA VAL A 100 -4.54 3.30 10.88
C VAL A 100 -4.49 3.78 12.33
N ASP A 101 -3.98 2.97 13.25
CA ASP A 101 -3.87 3.33 14.67
C ASP A 101 -2.99 4.57 14.87
N TRP A 102 -1.89 4.66 14.12
CA TRP A 102 -1.01 5.82 14.14
C TRP A 102 -1.70 7.07 13.59
N LEU A 103 -2.39 6.97 12.44
CA LEU A 103 -3.11 8.09 11.82
C LEU A 103 -4.24 8.61 12.73
N ASP A 104 -4.96 7.72 13.42
CA ASP A 104 -6.04 8.10 14.34
C ASP A 104 -5.52 8.83 15.60
N ALA A 105 -4.27 8.57 15.99
CA ALA A 105 -3.62 9.24 17.11
C ALA A 105 -3.03 10.62 16.77
N LEU A 106 -2.95 10.99 15.48
CA LEU A 106 -2.33 12.25 15.07
C LEU A 106 -3.17 13.49 15.43
N PRO A 107 -2.53 14.60 15.83
CA PRO A 107 -3.19 15.90 15.89
C PRO A 107 -3.82 16.28 14.55
N SER A 108 -4.95 16.99 14.57
CA SER A 108 -5.66 17.35 13.34
C SER A 108 -4.81 18.15 12.34
N GLY A 109 -3.87 18.98 12.83
CA GLY A 109 -2.96 19.76 11.98
C GLY A 109 -1.88 18.94 11.27
N SER A 110 -1.64 17.68 11.68
CA SER A 110 -0.65 16.81 11.02
C SER A 110 -1.07 16.43 9.60
N TRP A 111 -2.38 16.43 9.31
CA TRP A 111 -2.93 16.04 8.02
C TRP A 111 -2.59 17.00 6.88
N ASP A 112 -2.31 18.27 7.21
CA ASP A 112 -1.95 19.31 6.25
C ASP A 112 -0.43 19.48 6.12
N ARG A 113 0.37 18.65 6.82
CA ARG A 113 1.83 18.69 6.69
C ARG A 113 2.25 18.31 5.28
N GLU A 114 3.20 19.08 4.77
CA GLU A 114 3.60 19.08 3.37
C GLU A 114 4.90 18.32 3.13
N SER A 115 5.02 17.80 1.92
CA SER A 115 6.19 17.12 1.37
C SER A 115 6.25 17.33 -0.14
N ARG A 116 7.34 16.90 -0.77
CA ARG A 116 7.56 16.98 -2.22
C ARG A 116 7.77 15.60 -2.83
N HIS A 117 7.56 15.53 -4.15
CA HIS A 117 7.90 14.36 -4.95
C HIS A 117 8.67 14.79 -6.19
N GLU A 118 9.74 14.08 -6.54
CA GLU A 118 10.69 14.49 -7.58
C GLU A 118 10.04 14.72 -8.96
N MET A 119 9.06 13.89 -9.31
CA MET A 119 8.35 13.96 -10.59
C MET A 119 7.33 15.09 -10.66
N ALA A 120 6.97 15.69 -9.52
CA ALA A 120 5.92 16.68 -9.43
C ALA A 120 6.53 18.08 -9.18
N LYS A 121 7.25 18.61 -10.19
CA LYS A 121 7.97 19.89 -10.10
C LYS A 121 7.06 21.01 -9.57
N GLY A 122 7.30 21.43 -8.33
CA GLY A 122 6.56 22.51 -7.66
C GLY A 122 5.20 22.11 -7.07
N SER A 123 4.82 20.82 -7.14
CA SER A 123 3.63 20.31 -6.45
C SER A 123 3.97 19.90 -5.03
N VAL A 124 3.02 20.12 -4.14
CA VAL A 124 3.11 19.72 -2.74
C VAL A 124 2.18 18.53 -2.52
N PHE A 125 2.65 17.56 -1.72
CA PHE A 125 1.84 16.46 -1.23
C PHE A 125 1.68 16.58 0.27
N THR A 126 0.44 16.58 0.73
CA THR A 126 0.09 16.53 2.14
C THR A 126 0.09 15.09 2.66
N LEU A 127 0.06 14.91 3.99
CA LEU A 127 -0.20 13.60 4.58
C LEU A 127 -1.51 12.98 4.03
N ARG A 128 -2.56 13.79 3.83
CA ARG A 128 -3.82 13.31 3.23
C ARG A 128 -3.58 12.67 1.87
N ASP A 129 -2.80 13.32 1.01
CA ASP A 129 -2.56 12.84 -0.35
C ASP A 129 -1.85 11.49 -0.32
N TRP A 130 -0.92 11.27 0.61
CA TRP A 130 -0.24 9.97 0.75
C TRP A 130 -1.17 8.87 1.26
N VAL A 131 -2.03 9.17 2.24
CA VAL A 131 -3.05 8.22 2.72
C VAL A 131 -4.02 7.84 1.59
N GLU A 132 -4.48 8.81 0.80
CA GLU A 132 -5.41 8.56 -0.31
C GLU A 132 -4.77 7.74 -1.43
N ARG A 133 -3.48 7.95 -1.70
CA ARG A 133 -2.73 7.17 -2.68
C ARG A 133 -2.50 5.72 -2.25
N ASP A 134 -2.23 5.50 -0.97
CA ASP A 134 -2.07 4.16 -0.41
C ASP A 134 -3.38 3.37 -0.51
N ILE A 135 -4.51 4.00 -0.15
CA ILE A 135 -5.84 3.40 -0.31
C ILE A 135 -6.10 3.06 -1.78
N ALA A 136 -5.83 3.99 -2.69
CA ALA A 136 -6.04 3.77 -4.13
C ALA A 136 -5.18 2.62 -4.66
N HIS A 137 -3.93 2.47 -4.19
CA HIS A 137 -3.05 1.36 -4.58
C HIS A 137 -3.55 0.01 -4.07
N ILE A 138 -4.03 -0.06 -2.83
CA ILE A 138 -4.67 -1.28 -2.30
C ILE A 138 -5.94 -1.63 -3.10
N GLU A 139 -6.76 -0.63 -3.42
CA GLU A 139 -7.99 -0.81 -4.22
C GLU A 139 -7.69 -1.26 -5.66
N GLU A 140 -6.65 -0.71 -6.29
CA GLU A 140 -6.19 -1.12 -7.64
C GLU A 140 -5.85 -2.61 -7.68
N HIS A 141 -5.04 -3.09 -6.72
CA HIS A 141 -4.64 -4.51 -6.68
C HIS A 141 -5.78 -5.43 -6.23
N LEU A 142 -6.68 -4.94 -5.37
CA LEU A 142 -7.93 -5.65 -5.07
C LEU A 142 -8.75 -5.88 -6.35
N GLU A 143 -8.91 -4.86 -7.20
CA GLU A 143 -9.63 -5.02 -8.47
C GLU A 143 -8.99 -6.06 -9.39
N THR A 144 -7.65 -6.12 -9.45
CA THR A 144 -6.92 -7.13 -10.23
C THR A 144 -7.26 -8.54 -9.74
N ILE A 145 -7.28 -8.76 -8.42
CA ILE A 145 -7.65 -10.06 -7.82
C ILE A 145 -9.12 -10.39 -8.09
N GLU A 146 -10.03 -9.42 -7.91
CA GLU A 146 -11.47 -9.62 -8.15
C GLU A 146 -11.74 -9.97 -9.62
N LYS A 147 -11.02 -9.36 -10.58
CA LYS A 147 -11.16 -9.65 -12.02
C LYS A 147 -10.68 -11.05 -12.39
N ALA A 148 -9.61 -11.53 -11.78
CA ALA A 148 -9.05 -12.87 -12.03
C ALA A 148 -9.97 -14.01 -11.56
N ASN A 149 -10.90 -13.73 -10.63
CA ASN A 149 -11.83 -14.71 -10.06
C ASN A 149 -13.21 -14.75 -10.74
N ASN A 150 -13.45 -13.91 -11.76
CA ASN A 150 -14.74 -13.80 -12.47
C ASN A 150 -14.82 -14.64 -13.75
#